data_AF-A0A4Y9F7N2-F1
#
_entry.id   AF-A0A4Y9F7N2-F1
#
_cell.length_a   1.000
_cell.length_b   1.000
_cell.length_c   1.000
_cell.angle_alpha   90.00
_cell.angle_beta   90.00
_cell.angle_gamma   90.00
#
_symmetry.space_group_name_H-M   'P 1'
#
loop_
_entity.id
_entity.type
_entity.pdbx_description
1 polymer ?
#
loop_
_entity_poly.entity_id
_entity_poly.type
_entity_poly.pdbx_seq_one_letter_code
_entity_poly.pdbx_strand_id
1 'polypeptide(L)'
;MQTTTSTFWTPERLETWESTSTVIYKVLSKFPHIHDLPGAIEDTHQDAFLVAHQGLHTFDEAQGDFGAWIRSIAVRCAYAHLRNLKSDDRTQAEATVDAALTGLTSDSALETLLALTHMEEKLQDLAAVLGIAIKALGDIEPITRVLNLILAEEPLSYRSTAEVLGIAEKTLYKSSAKVLMYTEVIYRALLIHRYRQDAGLEEAPVLMREVISCLPRSSLTTAPHFTHRIVQATLEAGHVENIDLEALQESTGWSESYARRCICTTSKLFNLALAVIQQGDI
;
A
#
# COMPACT_ATOMS: atom_id res chain seq x y z
N MET A 1 -35.50 -20.33 -16.47
CA MET A 1 -35.32 -18.94 -16.91
C MET A 1 -34.00 -18.90 -17.66
N GLN A 2 -34.02 -18.50 -18.92
CA GLN A 2 -32.83 -18.48 -19.79
C GLN A 2 -31.97 -17.28 -19.40
N THR A 3 -30.75 -17.52 -18.96
CA THR A 3 -29.72 -16.49 -18.72
C THR A 3 -29.32 -15.93 -20.08
N THR A 4 -29.68 -14.67 -20.36
CA THR A 4 -29.29 -13.97 -21.58
C THR A 4 -27.82 -13.58 -21.50
N THR A 5 -26.93 -14.47 -21.95
CA THR A 5 -25.52 -14.14 -22.19
C THR A 5 -25.46 -13.11 -23.31
N SER A 6 -25.27 -11.85 -22.95
CA SER A 6 -25.34 -10.73 -23.88
C SER A 6 -24.01 -10.56 -24.62
N THR A 7 -23.93 -11.09 -25.84
CA THR A 7 -22.69 -11.23 -26.63
C THR A 7 -22.34 -10.01 -27.48
N PHE A 8 -23.09 -8.90 -27.39
CA PHE A 8 -22.94 -7.76 -28.30
C PHE A 8 -22.60 -6.45 -27.58
N TRP A 9 -21.79 -5.62 -28.24
CA TRP A 9 -21.51 -4.24 -27.83
C TRP A 9 -22.67 -3.34 -28.24
N THR A 10 -23.49 -2.95 -27.27
CA THR A 10 -24.54 -1.95 -27.48
C THR A 10 -23.94 -0.53 -27.43
N PRO A 11 -24.63 0.49 -27.98
CA PRO A 11 -24.17 1.89 -27.90
C PRO A 11 -23.92 2.36 -26.45
N GLU A 12 -24.77 1.96 -25.51
CA GLU A 12 -24.63 2.28 -24.08
C GLU A 12 -23.39 1.61 -23.44
N ARG A 13 -23.06 0.38 -23.87
CA ARG A 13 -21.83 -0.30 -23.42
C ARG A 13 -20.57 0.32 -23.99
N LEU A 14 -20.64 0.86 -25.22
CA LEU A 14 -19.53 1.60 -25.83
C LEU A 14 -19.30 2.95 -25.13
N GLU A 15 -20.35 3.68 -24.78
CA GLU A 15 -20.23 4.91 -23.98
C GLU A 15 -19.64 4.62 -22.59
N THR A 16 -20.11 3.55 -21.96
CA THR A 16 -19.55 3.08 -20.68
C THR A 16 -18.08 2.70 -20.82
N TRP A 17 -17.70 2.07 -21.93
CA TRP A 17 -16.32 1.72 -22.27
C TRP A 17 -15.43 2.96 -22.46
N GLU A 18 -15.88 3.96 -23.21
CA GLU A 18 -15.14 5.21 -23.43
C GLU A 18 -14.83 5.93 -22.11
N SER A 19 -15.75 5.87 -21.15
CA SER A 19 -15.56 6.46 -19.81
C SER A 19 -14.44 5.80 -19.00
N THR A 20 -14.01 4.57 -19.33
CA THR A 20 -12.97 3.84 -18.60
C THR A 20 -11.57 4.41 -18.81
N SER A 21 -11.35 5.19 -19.87
CA SER A 21 -10.10 5.93 -20.12
C SER A 21 -9.70 6.79 -18.91
N THR A 22 -10.68 7.41 -18.25
CA THR A 22 -10.45 8.22 -17.03
C THR A 22 -9.99 7.41 -15.83
N VAL A 23 -10.39 6.13 -15.76
CA VAL A 23 -9.99 5.21 -14.69
C VAL A 23 -8.55 4.74 -14.94
N ILE A 24 -8.22 4.41 -16.18
CA ILE A 24 -6.85 4.07 -16.60
C ILE A 24 -5.92 5.25 -16.30
N TYR A 25 -6.30 6.47 -16.71
CA TYR A 25 -5.55 7.69 -16.39
C TYR A 25 -5.28 7.82 -14.89
N LYS A 26 -6.31 7.68 -14.03
CA LYS A 26 -6.15 7.80 -12.57
C LYS A 26 -5.24 6.73 -11.95
N VAL A 27 -5.14 5.55 -12.56
CA VAL A 27 -4.25 4.48 -12.10
C VAL A 27 -2.82 4.79 -12.54
N LEU A 28 -2.63 5.12 -13.81
CA LEU A 28 -1.33 5.40 -14.41
C LEU A 28 -0.70 6.70 -13.86
N SER A 29 -1.50 7.75 -13.64
CA SER A 29 -1.02 9.05 -13.13
C SER A 29 -0.47 9.00 -11.70
N LYS A 30 -0.65 7.89 -10.97
CA LYS A 30 -0.05 7.69 -9.65
C LYS A 30 1.45 7.35 -9.74
N PHE A 31 1.96 7.11 -10.95
CA PHE A 31 3.32 6.70 -11.20
C PHE A 31 4.02 7.78 -12.06
N PRO A 32 5.00 8.51 -11.51
CA PRO A 32 5.59 9.69 -12.17
C PRO A 32 6.18 9.41 -13.57
N HIS A 33 6.71 8.20 -13.78
CA HIS A 33 7.43 7.81 -15.00
C HIS A 33 6.52 7.52 -16.20
N ILE A 34 5.19 7.43 -16.01
CA ILE A 34 4.27 7.14 -17.13
C ILE A 34 3.97 8.41 -17.94
N HIS A 35 4.16 9.59 -17.36
CA HIS A 35 4.02 10.84 -18.10
C HIS A 35 5.06 11.00 -19.22
N ASP A 36 6.14 10.22 -19.18
CA ASP A 36 7.22 10.22 -20.16
C ASP A 36 6.98 9.24 -21.33
N LEU A 37 5.90 8.44 -21.28
CA LEU A 37 5.52 7.48 -22.33
C LEU A 37 4.29 8.01 -23.10
N PRO A 38 4.48 8.64 -24.28
CA PRO A 38 3.39 9.10 -25.12
C PRO A 38 2.54 7.90 -25.55
N GLY A 39 1.22 7.97 -25.35
CA GLY A 39 0.28 6.94 -25.81
C GLY A 39 -0.02 5.81 -24.82
N ALA A 40 0.67 5.72 -23.68
CA ALA A 40 0.48 4.61 -22.72
C ALA A 40 -0.98 4.42 -22.25
N ILE A 41 -1.72 5.52 -22.08
CA ILE A 41 -3.15 5.48 -21.71
C ILE A 41 -3.99 4.91 -22.84
N GLU A 42 -3.69 5.29 -24.08
CA GLU A 42 -4.44 4.88 -25.26
C GLU A 42 -4.16 3.42 -25.61
N ASP A 43 -2.91 2.99 -25.51
CA ASP A 43 -2.51 1.58 -25.68
C ASP A 43 -3.18 0.70 -24.62
N THR A 44 -3.13 1.11 -23.35
CA THR A 44 -3.78 0.39 -22.25
C THR A 44 -5.31 0.35 -22.43
N HIS A 45 -5.90 1.42 -22.96
CA HIS A 45 -7.33 1.46 -23.27
C HIS A 45 -7.64 0.49 -24.41
N GLN A 46 -6.87 0.47 -25.49
CA GLN A 46 -7.06 -0.51 -26.57
C GLN A 46 -6.90 -1.97 -26.09
N ASP A 47 -5.90 -2.26 -25.27
CA ASP A 47 -5.69 -3.60 -24.69
C ASP A 47 -6.86 -4.03 -23.81
N ALA A 48 -7.35 -3.13 -22.97
CA ALA A 48 -8.53 -3.39 -22.14
C ALA A 48 -9.78 -3.65 -22.99
N PHE A 49 -9.94 -2.98 -24.14
CA PHE A 49 -11.03 -3.28 -25.07
C PHE A 49 -10.91 -4.69 -25.63
N LEU A 50 -9.72 -5.10 -26.08
CA LEU A 50 -9.49 -6.43 -26.63
C LEU A 50 -9.78 -7.53 -25.60
N VAL A 51 -9.31 -7.35 -24.37
CA VAL A 51 -9.56 -8.29 -23.26
C VAL A 51 -11.05 -8.35 -22.92
N ALA A 52 -11.73 -7.20 -22.86
CA ALA A 52 -13.16 -7.14 -22.61
C ALA A 52 -13.98 -7.77 -23.75
N HIS A 53 -13.58 -7.55 -25.00
CA HIS A 53 -14.26 -8.12 -26.16
C HIS A 53 -14.15 -9.65 -26.17
N GLN A 54 -12.96 -10.19 -25.90
CA GLN A 54 -12.75 -11.63 -25.76
C GLN A 54 -13.52 -12.22 -24.59
N GLY A 55 -13.61 -11.49 -23.47
CA GLY A 55 -14.34 -11.89 -22.27
C GLY A 55 -15.83 -11.59 -22.25
N LEU A 56 -16.40 -10.94 -23.29
CA LEU A 56 -17.77 -10.43 -23.23
C LEU A 56 -18.83 -11.52 -22.99
N HIS A 57 -18.57 -12.72 -23.49
CA HIS A 57 -19.43 -13.89 -23.32
C HIS A 57 -19.48 -14.43 -21.88
N THR A 58 -18.52 -14.05 -21.02
CA THR A 58 -18.49 -14.45 -19.60
C THR A 58 -19.22 -13.46 -18.70
N PHE A 59 -19.59 -12.30 -19.23
CA PHE A 59 -20.36 -11.30 -18.49
C PHE A 59 -21.81 -11.75 -18.31
N ASP A 60 -22.23 -11.81 -17.05
CA ASP A 60 -23.60 -12.15 -16.64
C ASP A 60 -24.24 -10.93 -15.94
N GLU A 61 -25.31 -10.41 -16.55
CA GLU A 61 -26.08 -9.28 -16.03
C GLU A 61 -26.72 -9.59 -14.67
N ALA A 62 -26.94 -10.87 -14.34
CA ALA A 62 -27.45 -11.27 -13.03
C ALA A 62 -26.40 -11.16 -11.92
N GLN A 63 -25.11 -11.13 -12.25
CA GLN A 63 -24.00 -11.10 -11.27
C GLN A 63 -23.41 -9.71 -11.03
N GLY A 64 -23.74 -8.71 -11.85
CA GLY A 64 -23.29 -7.35 -11.60
C GLY A 64 -23.52 -6.36 -12.72
N ASP A 65 -23.19 -5.09 -12.42
CA ASP A 65 -23.25 -3.98 -13.37
C ASP A 65 -22.12 -4.09 -14.42
N PHE A 66 -22.48 -3.90 -15.70
CA PHE A 66 -21.53 -3.91 -16.82
C PHE A 66 -20.46 -2.82 -16.64
N GLY A 67 -20.85 -1.65 -16.13
CA GLY A 67 -19.91 -0.57 -15.84
C GLY A 67 -18.86 -0.96 -14.81
N ALA A 68 -19.26 -1.64 -13.73
CA ALA A 68 -18.32 -2.16 -12.74
C ALA A 68 -17.39 -3.23 -13.33
N TRP A 69 -17.92 -4.13 -14.15
CA TRP A 69 -17.16 -5.19 -14.81
C TRP A 69 -16.13 -4.63 -15.81
N ILE A 70 -16.52 -3.71 -16.68
CA ILE A 70 -15.59 -3.16 -17.68
C ILE A 70 -14.51 -2.28 -17.03
N ARG A 71 -14.86 -1.55 -15.95
CA ARG A 71 -13.89 -0.78 -15.17
C ARG A 71 -12.87 -1.67 -14.48
N SER A 72 -13.26 -2.87 -14.01
CA SER A 72 -12.31 -3.80 -13.38
C SER A 72 -11.30 -4.34 -14.40
N ILE A 73 -11.73 -4.60 -15.63
CA ILE A 73 -10.86 -4.99 -16.75
C ILE A 73 -9.88 -3.86 -17.08
N ALA A 74 -10.37 -2.62 -17.21
CA ALA A 74 -9.53 -1.46 -17.47
C ALA A 74 -8.45 -1.24 -16.40
N VAL A 75 -8.82 -1.36 -15.11
CA VAL A 75 -7.86 -1.30 -13.98
C VAL A 75 -6.85 -2.43 -14.05
N ARG A 76 -7.29 -3.66 -14.34
CA ARG A 76 -6.40 -4.82 -14.49
C ARG A 76 -5.38 -4.61 -15.61
N CYS A 77 -5.81 -4.14 -16.77
CA CYS A 77 -4.90 -3.86 -17.89
C CYS A 77 -3.92 -2.73 -17.56
N ALA A 78 -4.34 -1.69 -16.85
CA ALA A 78 -3.43 -0.64 -16.38
C ALA A 78 -2.35 -1.17 -15.43
N TYR A 79 -2.71 -2.05 -14.49
CA TYR A 79 -1.72 -2.71 -13.62
C TYR A 79 -0.84 -3.73 -14.36
N ALA A 80 -1.37 -4.42 -15.37
CA ALA A 80 -0.60 -5.33 -16.21
C ALA A 80 0.43 -4.57 -17.06
N HIS A 81 0.04 -3.46 -17.67
CA HIS A 81 0.93 -2.56 -18.40
C HIS A 81 2.07 -2.06 -17.50
N LEU A 82 1.75 -1.60 -16.28
CA LEU A 82 2.71 -1.23 -15.25
C LEU A 82 3.68 -2.35 -14.85
N ARG A 83 3.19 -3.59 -14.78
CA ARG A 83 3.98 -4.77 -14.43
C ARG A 83 4.94 -5.14 -15.56
N ASN A 84 4.48 -5.06 -16.80
CA ASN A 84 5.30 -5.35 -17.98
C ASN A 84 6.39 -4.30 -18.16
N LEU A 85 6.10 -3.01 -17.95
CA LEU A 85 7.11 -1.96 -17.93
C LEU A 85 8.22 -2.24 -16.91
N LYS A 86 7.86 -2.65 -15.67
CA LYS A 86 8.86 -3.02 -14.65
C LYS A 86 9.65 -4.27 -14.98
N SER A 87 9.04 -5.23 -15.69
CA SER A 87 9.72 -6.45 -16.13
C SER A 87 10.70 -6.13 -17.25
N ASP A 88 10.28 -5.32 -18.23
CA ASP A 88 11.11 -4.88 -19.34
C ASP A 88 12.26 -3.98 -18.86
N ASP A 89 12.01 -3.08 -17.90
CA ASP A 89 13.06 -2.29 -17.24
C ASP A 89 14.07 -3.19 -16.51
N ARG A 90 13.61 -4.27 -15.86
CA ARG A 90 14.48 -5.21 -15.15
C ARG A 90 15.29 -6.07 -16.13
N THR A 91 14.68 -6.52 -17.22
CA THR A 91 15.36 -7.29 -18.27
C THR A 91 16.32 -6.41 -19.08
N GLN A 92 15.99 -5.14 -19.31
CA GLN A 92 16.91 -4.16 -19.87
C GLN A 92 18.03 -3.81 -18.90
N ALA A 93 17.76 -3.69 -17.60
CA ALA A 93 18.80 -3.50 -16.58
C ALA A 93 19.74 -4.71 -16.51
N GLU A 94 19.23 -5.94 -16.56
CA GLU A 94 20.04 -7.16 -16.61
C GLU A 94 20.89 -7.23 -17.88
N ALA A 95 20.30 -6.91 -19.05
CA ALA A 95 21.02 -6.88 -20.33
C ALA A 95 22.05 -5.75 -20.44
N THR A 96 21.78 -4.58 -19.84
CA THR A 96 22.71 -3.44 -19.79
C THR A 96 23.81 -3.64 -18.76
N VAL A 97 23.56 -4.35 -17.66
CA VAL A 97 24.61 -4.78 -16.72
C VAL A 97 25.56 -5.77 -17.39
N ASP A 98 25.03 -6.72 -18.18
CA ASP A 98 25.84 -7.68 -18.95
C ASP A 98 26.64 -6.97 -20.07
N ALA A 99 26.06 -5.93 -20.68
CA ALA A 99 26.75 -5.05 -21.62
C ALA A 99 27.79 -4.13 -20.96
N ALA A 100 27.53 -3.62 -19.75
CA ALA A 100 28.46 -2.77 -18.98
C ALA A 100 29.66 -3.57 -18.44
N LEU A 101 29.45 -4.85 -18.12
CA LEU A 101 30.51 -5.81 -17.80
C LEU A 101 31.41 -6.15 -19.00
N THR A 102 30.92 -5.96 -20.24
CA THR A 102 31.63 -6.30 -21.48
C THR A 102 32.10 -5.10 -22.31
N GLY A 103 31.62 -3.88 -22.04
CA GLY A 103 32.02 -2.66 -22.75
C GLY A 103 31.75 -1.40 -21.94
N LEU A 104 32.82 -0.73 -21.51
CA LEU A 104 32.77 0.52 -20.74
C LEU A 104 32.14 1.67 -21.56
N THR A 105 31.04 2.22 -21.06
CA THR A 105 30.84 3.68 -21.01
C THR A 105 30.51 4.09 -19.58
N SER A 106 31.32 4.98 -19.02
CA SER A 106 31.49 5.18 -17.58
C SER A 106 30.29 5.79 -16.85
N ASP A 107 29.40 6.50 -17.56
CA ASP A 107 28.31 7.25 -16.91
C ASP A 107 27.03 6.41 -16.76
N SER A 108 26.65 5.64 -17.78
CA SER A 108 25.46 4.76 -17.72
C SER A 108 25.66 3.58 -16.77
N ALA A 109 26.88 3.02 -16.69
CA ALA A 109 27.19 1.95 -15.73
C ALA A 109 27.16 2.46 -14.28
N LEU A 110 27.59 3.71 -14.05
CA LEU A 110 27.55 4.34 -12.72
C LEU A 110 26.12 4.68 -12.32
N GLU A 111 25.29 5.22 -13.22
CA GLU A 111 23.86 5.45 -12.96
C GLU A 111 23.12 4.14 -12.69
N THR A 112 23.45 3.07 -13.43
CA THR A 112 22.85 1.74 -13.21
C THR A 112 23.31 1.13 -11.88
N LEU A 113 24.59 1.24 -11.53
CA LEU A 113 25.10 0.82 -10.21
C LEU A 113 24.45 1.62 -9.09
N LEU A 114 24.29 2.93 -9.24
CA LEU A 114 23.58 3.77 -8.28
C LEU A 114 22.10 3.36 -8.18
N ALA A 115 21.43 3.06 -9.29
CA ALA A 115 20.05 2.59 -9.27
C ALA A 115 19.92 1.22 -8.56
N LEU A 116 20.89 0.32 -8.77
CA LEU A 116 20.96 -0.98 -8.11
C LEU A 116 21.26 -0.84 -6.61
N THR A 117 22.19 0.03 -6.21
CA THR A 117 22.47 0.27 -4.77
C THR A 117 21.28 0.93 -4.09
N HIS A 118 20.60 1.87 -4.73
CA HIS A 118 19.35 2.46 -4.21
C HIS A 118 18.23 1.42 -4.13
N MET A 119 18.18 0.44 -5.04
CA MET A 119 17.20 -0.64 -5.00
C MET A 119 17.51 -1.62 -3.87
N GLU A 120 18.79 -1.95 -3.67
CA GLU A 120 19.28 -2.80 -2.58
C GLU A 120 19.00 -2.13 -1.23
N GLU A 121 19.30 -0.84 -1.07
CA GLU A 121 19.01 -0.06 0.13
C GLU A 121 17.50 -0.05 0.43
N LYS A 122 16.65 0.19 -0.59
CA LYS A 122 15.19 0.11 -0.44
C LYS A 122 14.71 -1.29 -0.06
N LEU A 123 15.35 -2.34 -0.56
CA LEU A 123 15.01 -3.72 -0.24
C LEU A 123 15.43 -4.07 1.19
N GLN A 124 16.60 -3.61 1.63
CA GLN A 124 17.08 -3.76 3.00
C GLN A 124 16.18 -3.00 3.98
N ASP A 125 15.76 -1.78 3.63
CA ASP A 125 14.79 -0.99 4.40
C ASP A 125 13.47 -1.72 4.56
N LEU A 126 12.95 -2.27 3.46
CA LEU A 126 11.70 -3.02 3.46
C LEU A 126 11.83 -4.32 4.27
N ALA A 127 12.95 -5.03 4.16
CA ALA A 127 13.23 -6.23 4.95
C ALA A 127 13.33 -5.92 6.45
N ALA A 128 14.00 -4.84 6.83
CA ALA A 128 14.09 -4.37 8.22
C ALA A 128 12.71 -4.01 8.77
N VAL A 129 11.92 -3.23 8.02
CA VAL A 129 10.55 -2.84 8.40
C VAL A 129 9.67 -4.08 8.60
N LEU A 130 9.70 -5.03 7.66
CA LEU A 130 8.91 -6.26 7.76
C LEU A 130 9.38 -7.14 8.92
N GLY A 131 10.69 -7.27 9.15
CA GLY A 131 11.26 -8.03 10.25
C GLY A 131 10.79 -7.52 11.61
N ILE A 132 10.87 -6.21 11.83
CA ILE A 132 10.37 -5.55 13.05
C ILE A 132 8.85 -5.69 13.13
N ALA A 133 8.12 -5.56 12.03
CA ALA A 133 6.67 -5.71 12.02
C ALA A 133 6.22 -7.12 12.43
N ILE A 134 6.93 -8.17 12.00
CA ILE A 134 6.66 -9.56 12.43
C ILE A 134 6.83 -9.68 13.95
N LYS A 135 7.95 -9.16 14.50
CA LYS A 135 8.19 -9.16 15.94
C LYS A 135 7.11 -8.38 16.70
N ALA A 136 6.75 -7.18 16.21
CA ALA A 136 5.80 -6.28 16.87
C ALA A 136 4.37 -6.83 16.88
N LEU A 137 3.99 -7.54 15.82
CA LEU A 137 2.68 -8.18 15.72
C LEU A 137 2.62 -9.49 16.52
N GLY A 138 3.77 -10.11 16.78
CA GLY A 138 3.90 -11.40 17.47
C GLY A 138 3.37 -12.60 16.64
N ASP A 139 3.03 -12.35 15.38
CA ASP A 139 2.46 -13.33 14.46
C ASP A 139 2.75 -12.89 13.02
N ILE A 140 3.20 -13.83 12.20
CA ILE A 140 3.50 -13.62 10.79
C ILE A 140 2.22 -13.65 9.94
N GLU A 141 1.15 -14.29 10.41
CA GLU A 141 -0.05 -14.56 9.61
C GLU A 141 -0.72 -13.29 9.03
N PRO A 142 -0.87 -12.17 9.78
CA PRO A 142 -1.38 -10.92 9.23
C PRO A 142 -0.52 -10.39 8.07
N ILE A 143 0.80 -10.53 8.16
CA ILE A 143 1.74 -10.10 7.12
C ILE A 143 1.62 -11.03 5.92
N THR A 144 1.58 -12.35 6.12
CA THR A 144 1.37 -13.32 5.04
C THR A 144 0.08 -13.05 4.27
N ARG A 145 -1.03 -12.76 4.96
CA ARG A 145 -2.31 -12.39 4.33
C ARG A 145 -2.19 -11.14 3.45
N VAL A 146 -1.47 -10.12 3.92
CA VAL A 146 -1.25 -8.87 3.17
C VAL A 146 -0.32 -9.08 1.99
N LEU A 147 0.72 -9.91 2.13
CA LEU A 147 1.58 -10.28 1.01
C LEU A 147 0.79 -11.04 -0.07
N ASN A 148 -0.10 -11.96 0.30
CA ASN A 148 -0.98 -12.62 -0.66
C ASN A 148 -1.93 -11.64 -1.37
N LEU A 149 -2.38 -10.59 -0.68
CA LEU A 149 -3.15 -9.52 -1.30
C LEU A 149 -2.29 -8.74 -2.32
N ILE A 150 -1.05 -8.41 -1.99
CA ILE A 150 -0.13 -7.64 -2.87
C ILE A 150 0.34 -8.47 -4.07
N LEU A 151 0.60 -9.76 -3.86
CA LEU A 151 1.16 -10.69 -4.85
C LEU A 151 0.09 -11.32 -5.76
N ALA A 152 -1.19 -11.10 -5.49
CA ALA A 152 -2.26 -11.63 -6.34
C ALA A 152 -2.10 -11.16 -7.79
N GLU A 153 -2.13 -12.11 -8.73
CA GLU A 153 -1.92 -11.86 -10.16
C GLU A 153 -3.10 -11.09 -10.80
N GLU A 154 -4.30 -11.24 -10.21
CA GLU A 154 -5.58 -10.55 -10.50
C GLU A 154 -5.68 -9.19 -9.77
N PRO A 155 -6.51 -8.21 -10.22
CA PRO A 155 -6.60 -6.90 -9.57
C PRO A 155 -6.92 -7.05 -8.08
N LEU A 156 -6.23 -6.23 -7.26
CA LEU A 156 -6.21 -6.12 -5.79
C LEU A 156 -7.61 -6.11 -5.12
N SER A 157 -8.35 -7.20 -5.23
CA SER A 157 -9.66 -7.35 -4.64
C SER A 157 -9.53 -8.11 -3.34
N TYR A 158 -9.84 -7.42 -2.24
CA TYR A 158 -9.92 -8.04 -0.91
C TYR A 158 -10.82 -9.28 -0.92
N ARG A 159 -11.88 -9.28 -1.74
CA ARG A 159 -12.79 -10.40 -1.89
C ARG A 159 -12.10 -11.65 -2.48
N SER A 160 -11.44 -11.54 -3.63
CA SER A 160 -10.83 -12.70 -4.29
C SER A 160 -9.69 -13.28 -3.46
N THR A 161 -8.84 -12.42 -2.89
CA THR A 161 -7.77 -12.87 -1.99
C THR A 161 -8.33 -13.54 -0.73
N ALA A 162 -9.42 -13.02 -0.15
CA ALA A 162 -10.05 -13.63 1.02
C ALA A 162 -10.67 -15.00 0.71
N GLU A 163 -11.29 -15.16 -0.47
CA GLU A 163 -11.82 -16.43 -0.97
C GLU A 163 -10.70 -17.47 -1.12
N VAL A 164 -9.57 -17.10 -1.74
CA VAL A 164 -8.38 -17.97 -1.89
C VAL A 164 -7.81 -18.40 -0.53
N LEU A 165 -7.75 -17.46 0.42
CA LEU A 165 -7.23 -17.71 1.76
C LEU A 165 -8.24 -18.43 2.69
N GLY A 166 -9.49 -18.65 2.23
CA GLY A 166 -10.53 -19.27 3.05
C GLY A 166 -10.92 -18.44 4.29
N ILE A 167 -10.79 -17.11 4.23
CA ILE A 167 -11.08 -16.19 5.35
C ILE A 167 -12.17 -15.19 4.98
N ALA A 168 -12.76 -14.56 5.99
CA ALA A 168 -13.67 -13.44 5.76
C ALA A 168 -12.89 -12.22 5.19
N GLU A 169 -13.47 -11.54 4.20
CA GLU A 169 -12.92 -10.29 3.62
C GLU A 169 -12.60 -9.24 4.69
N LYS A 170 -13.48 -9.10 5.69
CA LYS A 170 -13.28 -8.22 6.85
C LYS A 170 -12.02 -8.56 7.66
N THR A 171 -11.62 -9.82 7.72
CA THR A 171 -10.38 -10.25 8.40
C THR A 171 -9.14 -9.85 7.61
N LEU A 172 -9.20 -9.97 6.28
CA LEU A 172 -8.13 -9.50 5.40
C LEU A 172 -7.97 -7.98 5.47
N TYR A 173 -9.09 -7.24 5.45
CA TYR A 173 -9.09 -5.79 5.64
C TYR A 173 -8.45 -5.38 6.97
N LYS A 174 -8.84 -6.03 8.08
CA LYS A 174 -8.25 -5.77 9.40
C LYS A 174 -6.76 -6.08 9.44
N SER A 175 -6.33 -7.17 8.79
CA SER A 175 -4.92 -7.55 8.70
C SER A 175 -4.13 -6.49 7.93
N SER A 176 -4.64 -6.07 6.76
CA SER A 176 -4.06 -5.00 5.95
C SER A 176 -3.96 -3.68 6.70
N ALA A 177 -5.05 -3.20 7.30
CA ALA A 177 -5.03 -1.96 8.08
C ALA A 177 -4.04 -2.03 9.24
N LYS A 178 -3.95 -3.18 9.93
CA LYS A 178 -3.01 -3.35 11.05
C LYS A 178 -1.56 -3.39 10.58
N VAL A 179 -1.25 -4.16 9.54
CA VAL A 179 0.12 -4.27 8.99
C VAL A 179 0.59 -2.92 8.50
N LEU A 180 -0.21 -2.23 7.67
CA LEU A 180 0.14 -0.91 7.15
C LEU A 180 0.39 0.11 8.26
N MET A 181 -0.43 0.08 9.31
CA MET A 181 -0.29 0.96 10.46
C MET A 181 1.03 0.73 11.22
N TYR A 182 1.41 -0.53 11.42
CA TYR A 182 2.68 -0.87 12.09
C TYR A 182 3.88 -0.57 11.20
N THR A 183 3.84 -0.94 9.93
CA THR A 183 4.96 -0.71 9.00
C THR A 183 5.20 0.78 8.76
N GLU A 184 4.15 1.60 8.71
CA GLU A 184 4.29 3.07 8.60
C GLU A 184 5.02 3.65 9.82
N VAL A 185 4.65 3.21 11.03
CA VAL A 185 5.30 3.67 12.28
C VAL A 185 6.76 3.24 12.33
N ILE A 186 7.03 1.97 12.02
CA ILE A 186 8.39 1.41 12.02
C ILE A 186 9.27 2.13 11.00
N TYR A 187 8.78 2.30 9.77
CA TYR A 187 9.52 2.99 8.72
C TYR A 187 9.92 4.41 9.14
N ARG A 188 8.98 5.20 9.67
CA ARG A 188 9.28 6.55 10.15
C ARG A 188 10.22 6.57 11.36
N ALA A 189 10.07 5.61 12.28
CA ALA A 189 10.94 5.48 13.43
C ALA A 189 12.38 5.14 13.03
N LEU A 190 12.58 4.27 12.04
CA LEU A 190 13.90 3.95 11.48
C LEU A 190 14.55 5.16 10.80
N LEU A 191 13.78 6.01 10.10
CA LEU A 191 14.31 7.25 9.54
C LEU A 191 14.83 8.20 10.63
N ILE A 192 14.11 8.32 11.75
CA ILE A 192 14.55 9.14 12.89
C ILE A 192 15.76 8.49 13.58
N HIS A 193 15.78 7.17 13.74
CA HIS A 193 16.91 6.44 14.29
C HIS A 193 18.21 6.74 13.51
N ARG A 194 18.17 6.61 12.18
CA ARG A 194 19.31 6.93 11.29
C ARG A 194 19.74 8.38 11.42
N TYR A 195 18.78 9.31 11.39
CA TYR A 195 19.07 10.73 11.58
C TYR A 195 19.79 11.00 12.91
N ARG A 196 19.41 10.31 13.98
CA ARG A 196 20.03 10.46 15.30
C ARG A 196 21.44 9.88 15.33
N GLN A 197 21.68 8.75 14.66
CA GLN A 197 23.03 8.19 14.49
C GLN A 197 23.93 9.19 13.73
N ASP A 198 23.46 9.68 12.58
CA ASP A 198 24.21 10.62 11.75
C ASP A 198 24.51 11.95 12.47
N ALA A 199 23.59 12.39 13.33
CA ALA A 199 23.74 13.61 14.13
C ALA A 199 24.48 13.41 15.47
N GLY A 200 24.89 12.19 15.81
CA GLY A 200 25.54 11.86 17.09
C GLY A 200 24.64 12.06 18.32
N LEU A 201 23.33 11.89 18.15
CA LEU A 201 22.29 12.08 19.18
C LEU A 201 21.83 10.76 19.81
N GLU A 202 22.59 9.68 19.67
CA GLU A 202 22.22 8.34 20.14
C GLU A 202 21.89 8.33 21.65
N GLU A 203 22.75 8.97 22.46
CA GLU A 203 22.62 9.06 23.92
C GLU A 203 21.63 10.15 24.40
N ALA A 204 21.16 11.01 23.49
CA ALA A 204 20.20 12.05 23.87
C ALA A 204 18.83 11.42 24.17
N PRO A 205 18.01 11.98 25.07
CA PRO A 205 16.66 11.48 25.27
C PRO A 205 15.82 11.64 23.99
N VAL A 206 15.01 10.63 23.67
CA VAL A 206 14.02 10.70 22.58
C VAL A 206 12.90 11.65 23.00
N LEU A 207 12.61 12.62 22.16
CA LEU A 207 11.59 13.63 22.40
C LEU A 207 10.21 13.11 21.97
N MET A 208 9.18 13.46 22.75
CA MET A 208 7.81 13.06 22.46
C MET A 208 7.35 13.47 21.05
N ARG A 209 7.82 14.62 20.54
CA ARG A 209 7.55 15.07 19.17
C ARG A 209 8.07 14.12 18.08
N GLU A 210 9.21 13.47 18.33
CA GLU A 210 9.80 12.50 17.40
C GLU A 210 8.89 11.28 17.33
N VAL A 211 8.46 10.76 18.48
CA VAL A 211 7.55 9.62 18.57
C VAL A 211 6.18 9.92 17.92
N ILE A 212 5.60 11.10 18.19
CA ILE A 212 4.32 11.52 17.58
C ILE A 212 4.44 11.62 16.05
N SER A 213 5.59 12.05 15.53
CA SER A 213 5.80 12.19 14.08
C SER A 213 5.78 10.86 13.33
N CYS A 214 6.08 9.76 14.02
CA CYS A 214 6.01 8.40 13.49
C CYS A 214 4.58 7.88 13.35
N LEU A 215 3.61 8.45 14.07
CA LEU A 215 2.26 7.91 14.09
C LEU A 215 1.56 8.04 12.71
N PRO A 216 0.64 7.11 12.40
CA PRO A 216 -0.06 7.09 11.11
C PRO A 216 -0.80 8.40 10.86
N ARG A 217 -0.60 8.97 9.67
CA ARG A 217 -1.33 10.16 9.23
C ARG A 217 -2.44 9.72 8.28
N SER A 218 -3.58 10.40 8.34
CA SER A 218 -4.84 10.09 7.62
C SER A 218 -4.73 9.93 6.08
N SER A 219 -3.56 10.10 5.47
CA SER A 219 -3.39 10.20 4.01
C SER A 219 -2.98 8.90 3.31
N LEU A 220 -2.41 7.91 4.01
CA LEU A 220 -1.82 6.72 3.38
C LEU A 220 -2.50 5.41 3.73
N THR A 221 -3.29 5.39 4.79
CA THR A 221 -3.95 4.19 5.30
C THR A 221 -5.42 4.45 5.54
N THR A 222 -6.26 3.45 5.31
CA THR A 222 -7.62 3.36 5.87
C THR A 222 -7.62 3.22 7.41
N ALA A 223 -6.45 3.39 8.04
CA ALA A 223 -6.23 3.36 9.48
C ALA A 223 -6.62 4.72 10.11
N PRO A 224 -7.15 4.72 11.34
CA PRO A 224 -8.35 5.51 11.57
C PRO A 224 -8.04 6.89 12.14
N HIS A 225 -8.96 7.83 11.89
CA HIS A 225 -9.00 9.18 12.46
C HIS A 225 -8.81 9.28 13.99
N PHE A 226 -8.77 8.16 14.72
CA PHE A 226 -8.60 8.13 16.16
C PHE A 226 -7.20 8.56 16.62
N THR A 227 -6.13 8.32 15.85
CA THR A 227 -4.76 8.52 16.35
C THR A 227 -4.51 9.96 16.77
N HIS A 228 -4.96 10.93 15.98
CA HIS A 228 -4.87 12.36 16.33
C HIS A 228 -5.61 12.69 17.63
N ARG A 229 -6.81 12.13 17.82
CA ARG A 229 -7.61 12.36 19.04
C ARG A 229 -6.95 11.77 20.28
N ILE A 230 -6.41 10.56 20.18
CA ILE A 230 -5.67 9.95 21.30
C ILE A 230 -4.37 10.70 21.58
N VAL A 231 -3.65 11.18 20.55
CA VAL A 231 -2.46 12.02 20.74
C VAL A 231 -2.80 13.31 21.47
N GLN A 232 -3.87 14.00 21.06
CA GLN A 232 -4.32 15.21 21.73
C GLN A 232 -4.66 14.94 23.22
N ALA A 233 -5.46 13.90 23.48
CA ALA A 233 -5.79 13.51 24.86
C ALA A 233 -4.54 13.11 25.66
N THR A 234 -3.54 12.49 25.02
CA THR A 234 -2.25 12.15 25.65
C THR A 234 -1.47 13.41 26.03
N LEU A 235 -1.48 14.45 25.18
CA LEU A 235 -0.80 15.71 25.47
C LEU A 235 -1.47 16.46 26.64
N GLU A 236 -2.80 16.39 26.74
CA GLU A 236 -3.57 16.99 27.84
C GLU A 236 -3.37 16.20 29.16
N ALA A 237 -3.31 14.88 29.11
CA ALA A 237 -3.15 13.99 30.26
C ALA A 237 -1.67 13.74 30.66
N GLY A 238 -0.71 14.16 29.83
CA GLY A 238 0.73 13.91 29.98
C GLY A 238 1.19 12.49 29.66
N HIS A 239 0.32 11.48 29.81
CA HIS A 239 0.61 10.08 29.49
C HIS A 239 -0.64 9.35 28.98
N VAL A 240 -0.47 8.37 28.09
CA VAL A 240 -1.59 7.67 27.43
C VAL A 240 -2.45 6.87 28.42
N GLU A 241 -1.84 6.42 29.52
CA GLU A 241 -2.52 5.66 30.59
C GLU A 241 -3.37 6.56 31.50
N ASN A 242 -3.12 7.87 31.49
CA ASN A 242 -3.84 8.85 32.30
C ASN A 242 -5.03 9.46 31.55
N ILE A 243 -5.32 9.00 30.34
CA ILE A 243 -6.45 9.51 29.55
C ILE A 243 -7.75 9.18 30.27
N ASP A 244 -8.51 10.22 30.60
CA ASP A 244 -9.86 10.07 31.12
C ASP A 244 -10.78 9.51 30.04
N LEU A 245 -11.29 8.30 30.29
CA LEU A 245 -12.15 7.58 29.37
C LEU A 245 -13.52 8.26 29.23
N GLU A 246 -14.09 8.80 30.30
CA GLU A 246 -15.39 9.45 30.26
C GLU A 246 -15.33 10.73 29.42
N ALA A 247 -14.36 11.61 29.71
CA ALA A 247 -14.14 12.82 28.92
C ALA A 247 -13.83 12.52 27.43
N LEU A 248 -13.09 11.45 27.14
CA LEU A 248 -12.83 11.01 25.77
C LEU A 248 -14.12 10.54 25.07
N GLN A 249 -14.99 9.81 25.76
CA GLN A 249 -16.27 9.37 25.21
C GLN A 249 -17.21 10.55 24.95
N GLU A 250 -17.30 11.50 25.87
CA GLU A 250 -18.11 12.71 25.72
C GLU A 250 -17.66 13.56 24.52
N SER A 251 -16.35 13.73 24.36
CA SER A 251 -15.78 14.58 23.29
C SER A 251 -15.81 13.92 21.90
N THR A 252 -15.80 12.59 21.82
CA THR A 252 -15.71 11.85 20.54
C THR A 252 -17.00 11.14 20.13
N GLY A 253 -17.92 10.90 21.06
CA GLY A 253 -19.10 10.05 20.87
C GLY A 253 -18.76 8.55 20.74
N TRP A 254 -17.54 8.13 21.09
CA TRP A 254 -17.13 6.73 20.96
C TRP A 254 -17.75 5.86 22.05
N SER A 255 -18.11 4.61 21.68
CA SER A 255 -18.40 3.59 22.67
C SER A 255 -17.18 3.31 23.55
N GLU A 256 -17.38 2.96 24.81
CA GLU A 256 -16.31 2.64 25.76
C GLU A 256 -15.32 1.59 25.20
N SER A 257 -15.84 0.50 24.63
CA SER A 257 -15.01 -0.57 24.06
C SER A 257 -14.15 -0.11 22.88
N TYR A 258 -14.66 0.83 22.08
CA TYR A 258 -13.90 1.41 20.97
C TYR A 258 -12.83 2.37 21.48
N ALA A 259 -13.17 3.26 22.42
CA ALA A 259 -12.22 4.18 23.04
C ALA A 259 -11.05 3.44 23.72
N ARG A 260 -11.34 2.40 24.52
CA ARG A 260 -10.32 1.53 25.12
C ARG A 260 -9.43 0.87 24.07
N ARG A 261 -10.00 0.39 22.97
CA ARG A 261 -9.23 -0.20 21.86
C ARG A 261 -8.31 0.83 21.22
N CYS A 262 -8.78 2.05 21.00
CA CYS A 262 -8.00 3.14 20.44
C CYS A 262 -6.82 3.51 21.35
N ILE A 263 -7.06 3.72 22.65
CA ILE A 263 -6.01 3.99 23.65
C ILE A 263 -4.96 2.87 23.64
N CYS A 264 -5.39 1.61 23.75
CA CYS A 264 -4.49 0.45 23.76
C CYS A 264 -3.67 0.35 22.46
N THR A 265 -4.30 0.60 21.32
CA THR A 265 -3.62 0.57 20.03
C THR A 265 -2.57 1.68 19.92
N THR A 266 -2.94 2.92 20.26
CA THR A 266 -2.01 4.06 20.21
C THR A 266 -0.86 3.90 21.21
N SER A 267 -1.13 3.41 22.42
CA SER A 267 -0.09 3.08 23.41
C SER A 267 0.95 2.09 22.85
N LYS A 268 0.49 1.03 22.17
CA LYS A 268 1.39 0.07 21.50
C LYS A 268 2.22 0.73 20.40
N LEU A 269 1.63 1.63 19.61
CA LEU A 269 2.35 2.35 18.55
C LEU A 269 3.37 3.34 19.12
N PHE A 270 3.06 4.01 20.23
CA PHE A 270 4.02 4.87 20.93
C PHE A 270 5.24 4.07 21.41
N ASN A 271 5.00 2.94 22.09
CA ASN A 271 6.08 2.10 22.59
C ASN A 271 6.91 1.50 21.45
N LEU A 272 6.26 1.06 20.37
CA LEU A 272 6.93 0.58 19.16
C LEU A 272 7.81 1.66 18.54
N ALA A 273 7.28 2.86 18.32
CA ALA A 273 8.05 3.97 17.76
C ALA A 273 9.24 4.34 18.66
N LEU A 274 9.03 4.41 19.99
CA LEU A 274 10.09 4.72 20.94
C LEU A 274 11.22 3.69 20.90
N ALA A 275 10.88 2.39 20.96
CA ALA A 275 11.86 1.30 20.92
C ALA A 275 12.70 1.35 19.62
N VAL A 276 12.03 1.47 18.47
CA VAL A 276 12.71 1.53 17.17
C VAL A 276 13.56 2.79 17.01
N ILE A 277 13.13 3.95 17.51
CA ILE A 277 13.96 5.17 17.49
C ILE A 277 15.24 4.97 18.32
N GLN A 278 15.11 4.34 19.49
CA GLN A 278 16.23 4.13 20.42
C GLN A 278 17.23 3.08 19.92
N GLN A 279 16.73 1.97 19.37
CA GLN A 279 17.54 0.76 19.16
C GLN A 279 17.68 0.36 17.69
N GLY A 280 16.87 0.94 16.79
CA GLY A 280 16.76 0.48 15.41
C GLY A 280 16.04 -0.87 15.27
N ASP A 281 15.51 -1.43 16.36
CA ASP A 281 14.83 -2.72 16.46
C ASP A 281 13.86 -2.71 17.67
N ILE A 282 13.23 -3.86 17.99
CA ILE A 282 12.37 -4.06 19.17
C ILE A 282 12.70 -5.31 19.97
#